data_AF-A0A1S2VEA0-F1
#
_entry.id   AF-A0A1S2VEA0-F1
#
_cell.length_a   1.000
_cell.length_b   1.000
_cell.length_c   1.000
_cell.angle_alpha   90.00
_cell.angle_beta   90.00
_cell.angle_gamma   90.00
#
_symmetry.space_group_name_H-M   'P 1'
#
loop_
_entity.id
_entity.type
_entity.pdbx_description
1 polymer ?
#
loop_
_entity_poly.entity_id
_entity_poly.type
_entity_poly.pdbx_seq_one_letter_code
_entity_poly.pdbx_strand_id
1 'polypeptide(L)'
;MTNANLLPYYPRFIFNCDDGNCLTTGDLELFKFIKEKGSEYDISRFKTGERIEISWVNENDETEVKTYIIDHIDIHQIKYDLDEPTYGLNSNDCTALAGKEKKWMMEIYIFLNTVK
;
A
#
# COMPACT_ATOMS: atom_id res chain seq x y z
N MET A 1 22.68 -12.54 13.17
CA MET A 1 21.24 -12.41 12.85
C MET A 1 21.15 -11.64 11.55
N THR A 2 20.72 -12.30 10.48
CA THR A 2 20.39 -11.63 9.22
C THR A 2 19.09 -10.88 9.45
N ASN A 3 19.14 -9.54 9.47
CA ASN A 3 17.94 -8.72 9.55
C ASN A 3 17.04 -9.10 8.36
N ALA A 4 15.80 -9.52 8.64
CA ALA A 4 14.80 -9.83 7.61
C ALA A 4 14.59 -8.67 6.61
N ASN A 5 14.98 -7.45 7.02
CA ASN A 5 14.90 -6.21 6.25
C ASN A 5 16.04 -5.99 5.23
N LEU A 6 16.90 -6.98 4.96
CA LEU A 6 17.99 -6.88 3.97
C LEU A 6 17.67 -7.54 2.63
N LEU A 7 16.45 -8.03 2.42
CA LEU A 7 16.06 -8.58 1.12
C LEU A 7 16.02 -7.44 0.08
N PRO A 8 16.68 -7.59 -1.09
CA PRO A 8 16.68 -6.55 -2.13
C PRO A 8 15.32 -6.39 -2.84
N TYR A 9 14.35 -7.23 -2.47
CA TYR A 9 13.04 -7.33 -3.10
C TYR A 9 11.93 -7.34 -2.07
N TYR A 10 10.93 -6.49 -2.27
CA TYR A 10 9.78 -6.34 -1.37
C TYR A 10 8.45 -6.56 -2.09
N PRO A 11 7.41 -7.00 -1.38
CA PRO A 11 6.05 -6.89 -1.89
C PRO A 11 5.69 -5.40 -2.03
N ARG A 12 5.02 -5.08 -3.12
CA ARG A 12 4.43 -3.78 -3.39
C ARG A 12 2.93 -3.86 -3.11
N PHE A 13 2.41 -2.96 -2.30
CA PHE A 13 0.99 -2.89 -1.96
C PHE A 13 0.32 -1.80 -2.78
N ILE A 14 -0.83 -2.10 -3.36
CA ILE A 14 -1.64 -1.21 -4.17
C ILE A 14 -3.03 -1.15 -3.54
N PHE A 15 -3.36 -0.02 -2.93
CA PHE A 15 -4.65 0.25 -2.30
C PHE A 15 -5.56 0.95 -3.30
N ASN A 16 -6.51 0.19 -3.84
CA ASN A 16 -7.48 0.66 -4.82
C ASN A 16 -8.75 1.11 -4.09
N CYS A 17 -8.90 2.42 -3.89
CA CYS A 17 -10.11 2.98 -3.28
C CYS A 17 -11.21 3.23 -4.33
N ASP A 18 -12.45 2.87 -3.99
CA ASP A 18 -13.63 3.07 -4.85
C ASP A 18 -13.98 4.55 -5.09
N ASP A 19 -13.48 5.46 -4.25
CA ASP A 19 -13.69 6.91 -4.35
C ASP A 19 -12.66 7.62 -5.23
N GLY A 20 -11.79 6.87 -5.92
CA GLY A 20 -10.76 7.41 -6.80
C GLY A 20 -9.48 7.84 -6.08
N ASN A 21 -9.40 7.75 -4.74
CA ASN A 21 -8.12 7.83 -4.06
C ASN A 21 -7.30 6.57 -4.36
N CYS A 22 -5.98 6.71 -4.26
CA CYS A 22 -5.08 5.63 -4.60
C CYS A 22 -3.81 5.78 -3.77
N LEU A 23 -3.40 4.71 -3.09
CA LEU A 23 -2.12 4.63 -2.39
C LEU A 23 -1.35 3.42 -2.90
N THR A 24 -0.09 3.60 -3.29
CA THR A 24 0.78 2.49 -3.68
C THR A 24 2.11 2.61 -2.96
N THR A 25 2.57 1.55 -2.32
CA THR A 25 3.83 1.57 -1.56
C THR A 25 4.48 0.19 -1.43
N GLY A 26 5.80 0.16 -1.55
CA GLY A 26 6.68 -0.92 -1.04
C GLY A 26 7.59 -0.41 0.09
N ASP A 27 7.31 0.77 0.63
CA ASP A 27 8.08 1.39 1.70
C ASP A 27 7.41 1.22 3.06
N LEU A 28 8.15 0.64 4.00
CA LEU A 28 7.68 0.35 5.35
C LEU A 28 7.25 1.62 6.09
N GLU A 29 7.94 2.73 5.83
CA GLU A 29 7.62 4.04 6.42
C GLU A 29 6.25 4.58 6.00
N LEU A 30 5.70 4.16 4.86
CA LEU A 30 4.38 4.63 4.42
C LEU A 30 3.24 3.86 5.11
N PHE A 31 3.51 2.70 5.73
CA PHE A 31 2.49 1.97 6.50
C PHE A 31 2.05 2.69 7.76
N LYS A 32 2.84 3.65 8.28
CA LYS A 32 2.42 4.47 9.43
C LYS A 32 1.19 5.33 9.17
N PHE A 33 0.86 5.54 7.89
CA PHE A 33 -0.32 6.28 7.45
C PHE A 33 -1.56 5.37 7.31
N ILE A 34 -1.43 4.08 7.61
CA ILE A 34 -2.50 3.09 7.51
C ILE A 34 -2.70 2.44 8.87
N LYS A 35 -3.92 2.49 9.42
CA LYS A 35 -4.24 1.92 10.72
C LYS A 35 -5.51 1.10 10.68
N GLU A 36 -5.60 0.07 11.51
CA GLU A 36 -6.89 -0.59 11.79
C GLU A 36 -7.75 0.36 12.64
N LYS A 37 -9.00 0.56 12.24
CA LYS A 37 -9.90 1.49 12.94
C LYS A 37 -10.18 1.01 14.36
N GLY A 38 -9.83 1.84 15.34
CA GLY A 38 -9.97 1.51 16.77
C GLY A 38 -8.79 0.72 17.35
N SER A 39 -7.71 0.53 16.58
CA SER A 39 -6.45 -0.02 17.07
C SER A 39 -5.45 1.09 17.38
N GLU A 40 -4.75 0.96 18.51
CA GLU A 40 -3.59 1.81 18.84
C GLU A 40 -2.28 1.26 18.24
N TYR A 41 -2.33 0.06 17.66
CA TYR A 41 -1.16 -0.65 17.15
C TYR A 41 -0.96 -0.48 15.65
N ASP A 42 0.28 -0.67 15.21
CA ASP A 42 0.61 -0.73 13.79
C ASP A 42 -0.10 -1.90 13.10
N ILE A 43 -0.43 -1.71 11.83
CA ILE A 43 -1.06 -2.74 11.02
C ILE A 43 -0.07 -3.91 10.79
N SER A 44 -0.49 -5.11 11.14
CA SER A 44 0.33 -6.33 11.02
C SER A 44 -0.17 -7.30 9.96
N ARG A 45 -1.40 -7.10 9.48
CA ARG A 45 -2.07 -7.90 8.46
C ARG A 45 -3.21 -7.11 7.83
N PHE A 46 -3.69 -7.57 6.69
CA PHE A 46 -4.91 -7.08 6.06
C PHE A 46 -5.92 -8.22 5.95
N LYS A 47 -7.18 -7.96 6.29
CA LYS A 47 -8.26 -8.95 6.20
C LYS A 47 -9.51 -8.37 5.54
N THR A 48 -10.13 -9.12 4.63
CA THR A 48 -11.47 -8.79 4.13
C THR A 48 -12.46 -8.51 5.26
N GLY A 49 -13.22 -7.43 5.12
CA GLY A 49 -14.18 -6.91 6.10
C GLY A 49 -13.57 -6.03 7.18
N GLU A 50 -12.24 -5.93 7.26
CA GLU A 50 -11.54 -5.05 8.19
C GLU A 50 -11.75 -3.58 7.82
N ARG A 51 -11.92 -2.74 8.83
CA ARG A 51 -11.99 -1.30 8.66
C ARG A 51 -10.61 -0.71 8.88
N ILE A 52 -10.11 -0.02 7.88
CA ILE A 52 -8.83 0.69 7.97
C ILE A 52 -9.04 2.19 7.81
N GLU A 53 -8.17 2.97 8.43
CA GLU A 53 -8.06 4.40 8.27
C GLU A 53 -6.77 4.70 7.52
N ILE A 54 -6.89 5.50 6.45
CA ILE A 54 -5.75 5.98 5.67
C ILE A 54 -5.68 7.50 5.82
N SER A 55 -4.51 7.98 6.23
CA SER A 55 -4.18 9.40 6.32
C SER A 55 -3.60 9.90 5.00
N TRP A 56 -4.21 10.94 4.46
CA TRP A 56 -3.80 11.63 3.23
C TRP A 56 -3.36 13.04 3.57
N VAL A 57 -2.35 13.56 2.88
CA VAL A 57 -1.98 14.97 2.95
C VAL A 57 -2.62 15.66 1.75
N ASN A 58 -3.47 16.66 2.01
CA ASN A 58 -4.16 17.41 0.96
C ASN A 58 -3.27 18.56 0.43
N GLU A 59 -3.77 19.32 -0.57
CA GLU A 59 -3.05 20.44 -1.18
C GLU A 59 -2.73 21.60 -0.21
N ASN A 60 -3.37 21.64 0.96
CA ASN A 60 -3.15 22.64 2.00
C ASN A 60 -2.17 22.15 3.10
N ASP A 61 -1.46 21.05 2.87
CA ASP A 61 -0.62 20.35 3.86
C ASP A 61 -1.40 19.87 5.11
N GLU A 62 -2.73 19.77 5.02
CA GLU A 62 -3.56 19.24 6.11
C GLU A 62 -3.71 17.72 5.97
N THR A 63 -3.73 17.04 7.10
CA THR A 63 -3.97 15.58 7.13
C THR A 63 -5.46 15.29 7.16
N GLU A 64 -5.97 14.67 6.09
CA GLU A 64 -7.32 14.13 6.01
C GLU A 64 -7.30 12.62 6.30
N VAL A 65 -8.14 12.14 7.20
CA VAL A 65 -8.25 10.70 7.51
C VAL A 65 -9.55 10.17 6.93
N LYS A 66 -9.44 9.14 6.07
CA LYS A 66 -10.59 8.46 5.46
C LYS A 66 -10.69 7.02 5.96
N THR A 67 -11.90 6.57 6.25
CA THR A 67 -12.17 5.18 6.65
C THR A 67 -12.65 4.36 5.44
N TYR A 68 -12.05 3.19 5.27
CA TYR A 68 -12.41 2.21 4.26
C TYR A 68 -12.71 0.85 4.88
N ILE A 69 -13.45 0.01 4.16
CA ILE A 69 -13.58 -1.43 4.42
C ILE A 69 -12.81 -2.18 3.33
N ILE A 70 -12.00 -3.15 3.74
CA ILE A 70 -11.32 -4.05 2.80
C ILE A 70 -12.36 -4.99 2.19
N ASP A 71 -12.58 -4.86 0.88
CA ASP A 71 -13.52 -5.71 0.13
C ASP A 71 -12.89 -7.05 -0.22
N HIS A 72 -11.77 -7.03 -0.94
CA HIS A 72 -10.99 -8.22 -1.28
C HIS A 72 -9.50 -7.89 -1.43
N ILE A 73 -8.67 -8.94 -1.43
CA ILE A 73 -7.22 -8.84 -1.53
C ILE A 73 -6.76 -9.83 -2.59
N ASP A 74 -6.05 -9.34 -3.59
CA ASP A 74 -5.52 -10.14 -4.69
C ASP A 74 -3.99 -10.08 -4.70
N ILE A 75 -3.36 -11.24 -4.93
CA ILE A 75 -1.89 -11.32 -5.10
C ILE A 75 -1.59 -11.43 -6.59
N HIS A 76 -0.88 -10.44 -7.10
CA HIS A 76 -0.53 -10.29 -8.51
C HIS A 76 1.00 -10.34 -8.71
N GLN A 77 1.39 -10.61 -9.95
CA GLN A 77 2.77 -10.51 -10.46
C GLN A 77 3.85 -11.10 -9.53
N ILE A 78 3.83 -12.42 -9.32
CA ILE A 78 4.95 -13.12 -8.67
C ILE A 78 6.09 -13.26 -9.69
N LYS A 79 7.05 -12.33 -9.67
CA LYS A 79 8.21 -12.30 -10.57
C LYS A 79 9.37 -13.09 -9.98
N TYR A 80 9.87 -14.06 -10.75
CA TYR A 80 11.02 -14.89 -10.38
C TYR A 80 12.33 -14.42 -11.03
N ASP A 81 12.25 -13.60 -12.08
CA ASP A 81 13.40 -13.05 -12.81
C ASP A 81 13.41 -11.53 -12.65
N LEU A 82 14.50 -11.01 -12.08
CA LEU A 82 14.67 -9.60 -11.66
C LEU A 82 15.92 -8.98 -12.31
N ASP A 83 16.49 -9.68 -13.28
CA ASP A 83 17.74 -9.33 -13.95
C ASP A 83 17.60 -8.01 -14.73
N GLU A 84 16.39 -7.66 -15.17
CA GLU A 84 16.08 -6.35 -15.74
C GLU A 84 15.27 -5.48 -14.75
N PRO A 85 15.74 -4.26 -14.40
CA PRO A 85 14.91 -3.30 -13.69
C PRO A 85 13.74 -2.86 -14.57
N THR A 86 12.52 -3.26 -14.23
CA THR A 86 11.32 -2.65 -14.81
C THR A 86 11.17 -1.25 -14.23
N TYR A 87 11.59 -0.24 -15.01
CA TYR A 87 11.43 1.17 -14.66
C TYR A 87 9.96 1.53 -14.43
N GLY A 88 9.75 2.22 -13.31
CA GLY A 88 8.45 2.59 -12.75
C GLY A 88 7.70 3.62 -13.59
N LEU A 89 6.68 3.14 -14.25
CA LEU A 89 5.34 3.72 -14.33
C LEU A 89 4.44 2.52 -14.62
N ASN A 90 4.04 1.79 -13.57
CA ASN A 90 2.99 0.80 -13.77
C ASN A 90 1.70 1.60 -13.99
N SER A 91 0.84 1.21 -14.93
CA SER A 91 -0.39 1.94 -15.25
C SER A 91 -1.35 2.08 -14.05
N ASN A 92 -1.09 1.30 -13.01
CA ASN A 92 -1.84 1.26 -11.76
C ASN A 92 -1.21 2.14 -10.66
N ASP A 93 -0.16 2.89 -11.00
CA ASP A 93 0.52 3.77 -10.06
C ASP A 93 -0.32 5.02 -9.82
N CYS A 94 -0.74 5.17 -8.57
CA CYS A 94 -1.26 6.43 -8.07
C CYS A 94 -0.20 7.50 -8.30
N THR A 95 -0.52 8.53 -9.09
CA THR A 95 0.40 9.66 -9.37
C THR A 95 0.80 10.44 -8.11
N ALA A 96 0.15 10.18 -6.97
CA ALA A 96 0.40 10.82 -5.70
C ALA A 96 0.76 9.76 -4.64
N LEU A 97 2.05 9.42 -4.55
CA LEU A 97 2.83 9.29 -3.31
C LEU A 97 4.20 8.68 -3.63
N ALA A 98 5.23 9.50 -3.44
CA ALA A 98 6.61 9.15 -3.69
C ALA A 98 7.10 8.12 -2.65
N GLY A 99 7.36 6.89 -3.11
CA GLY A 99 8.15 5.91 -2.39
C GLY A 99 9.60 5.91 -2.91
N LYS A 100 10.55 5.41 -2.10
CA LYS A 100 11.90 5.13 -2.61
C LYS A 100 11.82 4.02 -3.67
N GLU A 101 12.57 4.18 -4.76
CA GLU A 101 12.70 3.14 -5.78
C GLU A 101 13.24 1.84 -5.13
N LYS A 102 12.48 0.75 -5.26
CA LYS A 102 12.84 -0.59 -4.78
C LYS A 102 12.42 -1.59 -5.86
N LYS A 103 13.25 -2.59 -6.15
CA LYS A 103 12.82 -3.71 -7.00
C LYS A 103 11.75 -4.52 -6.23
N TRP A 104 10.63 -4.89 -6.87
CA TRP A 104 9.59 -5.72 -6.25
C TRP A 104 9.40 -7.04 -6.98
N MET A 105 9.15 -8.10 -6.20
CA MET A 105 8.87 -9.45 -6.71
C MET A 105 7.39 -9.79 -6.75
N MET A 106 6.55 -9.02 -6.07
CA MET A 106 5.14 -9.35 -5.85
C MET A 106 4.35 -8.06 -5.72
N GLU A 107 3.16 -8.04 -6.32
CA GLU A 107 2.17 -6.99 -6.11
C GLU A 107 1.01 -7.55 -5.29
N ILE A 108 0.56 -6.80 -4.28
CA ILE A 108 -0.59 -7.15 -3.45
C ILE A 108 -1.61 -6.02 -3.63
N TYR A 109 -2.71 -6.34 -4.28
CA TYR A 109 -3.81 -5.43 -4.51
C TYR A 109 -4.80 -5.55 -3.34
N ILE A 110 -5.13 -4.42 -2.72
CA ILE A 110 -6.08 -4.32 -1.62
C ILE A 110 -7.20 -3.40 -2.10
N PHE A 111 -8.38 -3.96 -2.32
CA PHE A 111 -9.54 -3.23 -2.80
C PHE A 111 -10.34 -2.69 -1.63
N LEU A 112 -10.63 -1.40 -1.66
CA LEU A 112 -11.17 -0.63 -0.55
C LEU A 112 -12.47 0.06 -0.94
N ASN A 113 -13.51 -0.15 -0.13
CA ASN A 113 -14.79 0.53 -0.26
C ASN A 113 -14.94 1.63 0.80
N THR A 114 -15.38 2.80 0.39
CA THR A 114 -15.59 3.93 1.30
C THR A 114 -16.72 3.63 2.29
N VAL A 115 -16.50 3.91 3.57
CA VAL A 115 -17.54 3.80 4.59
C VAL A 115 -18.38 5.08 4.58
N LYS A 116 -19.65 4.95 4.18
CA LYS A 116 -20.63 6.04 4.27
C LYS A 116 -21.06 6.31 5.71
#